data_AF-A0A966FVG1-F1
#
_entry.id   AF-A0A966FVG1-F1
#
_cell.length_a   1.000
_cell.length_b   1.000
_cell.length_c   1.000
_cell.angle_alpha   90.00
_cell.angle_beta   90.00
_cell.angle_gamma   90.00
#
_symmetry.space_group_name_H-M   'P 1'
#
loop_
_entity.id
_entity.type
_entity.pdbx_description
1 polymer ?
#
loop_
_entity_poly.entity_id
_entity_poly.type
_entity_poly.pdbx_seq_one_letter_code
_entity_poly.pdbx_strand_id
1 'polypeptide(L)'
;MLQLAIYLLDLMVVVAATLSAWFWLRASGKQVRRVSKHETFDYADINRLVVALNRAQILNARAAKATAAAALLGALRILLDFLP
;
A
#
# COMPACT_ATOMS: atom_id res chain seq x y z
N MET A 1 -21.53 -0.92 24.83
CA MET A 1 -20.06 -1.07 24.79
C MET A 1 -19.61 -1.94 23.62
N LEU A 2 -20.10 -3.18 23.47
CA LEU A 2 -19.72 -4.06 22.36
C LEU A 2 -20.03 -3.48 20.97
N GLN A 3 -21.23 -2.94 20.76
CA GLN A 3 -21.61 -2.30 19.48
C GLN A 3 -20.66 -1.16 19.07
N LEU A 4 -20.25 -0.34 20.04
CA LEU A 4 -19.29 0.73 19.80
C LEU A 4 -17.93 0.17 19.37
N ALA A 5 -17.48 -0.92 19.98
CA ALA A 5 -16.23 -1.59 19.61
C ALA A 5 -16.28 -2.14 18.17
N ILE A 6 -17.42 -2.71 17.74
CA ILE A 6 -17.62 -3.19 16.37
C ILE A 6 -17.54 -2.04 15.37
N TYR A 7 -18.24 -0.92 15.63
CA TYR A 7 -18.18 0.25 14.75
C TYR A 7 -16.79 0.86 14.66
N LEU A 8 -16.05 0.91 15.77
CA LEU A 8 -14.66 1.35 15.76
C LEU A 8 -13.79 0.42 14.91
N LEU A 9 -14.01 -0.90 15.00
CA LEU A 9 -13.27 -1.88 14.23
C LEU A 9 -13.57 -1.79 12.74
N ASP A 10 -14.84 -1.66 12.35
CA ASP A 10 -15.25 -1.41 10.96
C ASP A 10 -14.59 -0.14 10.41
N LEU A 11 -14.59 0.96 11.18
CA LEU A 11 -13.92 2.19 10.80
C LEU A 11 -12.41 1.99 10.60
N MET A 12 -11.75 1.28 11.51
CA MET A 12 -10.31 1.01 11.40
C MET A 12 -9.97 0.15 10.17
N VAL A 13 -10.81 -0.83 9.83
CA VAL A 13 -10.67 -1.63 8.60
C VAL A 13 -10.75 -0.74 7.37
N VAL A 14 -11.77 0.12 7.29
CA VAL A 14 -11.97 1.04 6.17
C VAL A 14 -10.80 2.01 6.03
N VAL A 15 -10.32 2.57 7.14
CA VAL A 15 -9.16 3.48 7.13
C VAL A 15 -7.90 2.75 6.64
N ALA A 16 -7.61 1.55 7.16
CA ALA A 16 -6.44 0.78 6.75
C ALA A 16 -6.50 0.39 5.26
N ALA A 17 -7.67 -0.05 4.77
CA ALA A 17 -7.86 -0.36 3.36
C ALA A 17 -7.69 0.87 2.46
N THR A 18 -8.22 2.02 2.88
CA THR A 18 -8.09 3.29 2.15
C THR A 18 -6.63 3.75 2.09
N LEU A 19 -5.89 3.64 3.19
CA LEU A 19 -4.46 3.94 3.23
C LEU A 19 -3.66 3.02 2.29
N SER A 20 -4.01 1.73 2.25
CA SER A 20 -3.38 0.79 1.32
C SER A 20 -3.59 1.21 -0.14
N ALA A 21 -4.85 1.46 -0.52
CA ALA A 21 -5.20 1.91 -1.86
C ALA A 21 -4.49 3.22 -2.23
N TRP A 22 -4.41 4.17 -1.29
CA TRP A 22 -3.69 5.43 -1.48
C TRP A 22 -2.20 5.22 -1.76
N PHE A 23 -1.53 4.32 -1.02
CA PHE A 23 -0.13 4.00 -1.26
C PHE A 23 0.09 3.35 -2.63
N TRP A 24 -0.81 2.47 -3.08
CA TRP A 24 -0.75 1.89 -4.43
C TRP A 24 -0.96 2.92 -5.53
N LEU A 25 -1.92 3.84 -5.37
CA LEU A 25 -2.14 4.92 -6.32
C LEU A 25 -0.87 5.78 -6.45
N ARG A 26 -0.24 6.11 -5.32
CA ARG A 26 1.03 6.85 -5.31
C ARG A 26 2.21 6.06 -5.87
N ALA A 27 2.27 4.75 -5.66
CA ALA A 27 3.32 3.88 -6.19
C ALA A 27 3.23 3.77 -7.73
N SER A 28 2.03 3.84 -8.29
CA SER A 28 1.76 3.60 -9.71
C SER A 28 1.88 4.85 -10.60
N GLY A 29 1.93 6.05 -10.00
CA GLY A 29 1.77 7.31 -10.74
C GLY A 29 2.94 7.77 -11.62
N LYS A 30 4.03 7.01 -11.72
CA LYS A 30 5.21 7.40 -12.52
C LYS A 30 5.45 6.44 -13.68
N GLN A 31 5.25 6.95 -14.89
CA GLN A 31 5.60 6.21 -16.10
C GLN A 31 7.11 6.20 -16.29
N VAL A 32 7.66 5.02 -16.60
CA VAL A 32 9.05 4.88 -17.02
C VAL A 32 9.08 4.96 -18.54
N ARG A 33 9.85 5.91 -19.08
CA ARG A 33 10.07 6.04 -20.52
C ARG A 33 10.85 4.82 -21.04
N ARG A 34 10.54 4.39 -22.28
CA ARG A 34 11.32 3.37 -22.99
C ARG A 34 12.68 3.92 -23.42
N VAL A 35 13.73 3.12 -23.24
CA VAL A 35 15.11 3.44 -23.64
C VAL A 35 15.37 2.91 -25.05
N SER A 36 15.91 3.73 -25.94
CA SER A 36 16.35 3.31 -27.29
C SER A 36 17.73 2.67 -27.26
N LYS A 37 18.00 1.72 -28.17
CA LYS A 37 19.33 1.09 -28.31
C LYS A 37 20.44 2.05 -28.76
N HIS A 38 20.08 3.22 -29.28
CA HIS A 38 21.02 4.23 -29.77
C HIS A 38 21.34 5.30 -28.72
N GLU A 39 20.74 5.22 -27.53
CA GLU A 39 21.01 6.15 -26.43
C GLU A 39 22.22 5.70 -25.62
N THR A 40 23.09 6.64 -25.26
CA THR A 40 24.15 6.40 -24.28
C THR A 40 23.54 6.46 -22.88
N PHE A 41 23.67 5.37 -22.13
CA PHE A 41 23.17 5.27 -20.76
C PHE A 41 24.33 5.39 -19.78
N ASP A 42 24.30 6.40 -18.90
CA ASP A 42 25.37 6.64 -17.94
C ASP A 42 24.98 6.28 -16.49
N TYR A 43 25.93 6.47 -15.56
CA TYR A 43 25.71 6.20 -14.14
C TYR A 43 24.64 7.09 -13.51
N ALA A 44 24.45 8.31 -14.02
CA ALA A 44 23.45 9.24 -13.50
C ALA A 44 22.04 8.76 -13.86
N ASP A 45 21.85 8.23 -15.07
CA ASP A 45 20.58 7.64 -15.50
C ASP A 45 20.24 6.36 -14.75
N ILE A 46 21.24 5.48 -14.53
CA ILE A 46 21.08 4.30 -13.67
C ILE A 46 20.61 4.73 -12.27
N ASN A 47 21.27 5.71 -11.66
CA ASN A 47 20.92 6.19 -10.33
C ASN A 47 19.49 6.74 -10.28
N ARG A 48 19.03 7.44 -11.32
CA ARG A 48 17.64 7.93 -11.42
C ARG A 48 16.64 6.77 -11.45
N LEU A 49 16.92 5.70 -12.19
CA LEU A 49 16.07 4.50 -12.22
C LEU A 49 16.03 3.79 -10.87
N VAL A 50 17.19 3.57 -10.23
CA VAL A 50 17.28 2.92 -8.91
C VAL A 50 16.51 3.72 -7.87
N VAL A 51 16.67 5.05 -7.86
CA VAL A 51 15.92 5.93 -6.94
C VAL A 51 14.41 5.86 -7.20
N ALA A 52 13.98 5.84 -8.46
CA ALA A 52 12.56 5.71 -8.80
C ALA A 52 11.99 4.36 -8.33
N LEU A 53 12.72 3.26 -8.57
CA LEU A 53 12.33 1.92 -8.12
C LEU A 53 12.23 1.83 -6.60
N ASN A 54 13.26 2.31 -5.88
CA ASN A 54 13.28 2.28 -4.41
C ASN A 54 12.11 3.07 -3.82
N ARG A 55 11.79 4.24 -4.40
CA ARG A 55 10.63 5.05 -3.96
C ARG A 55 9.31 4.29 -4.16
N ALA A 56 9.14 3.61 -5.30
CA ALA A 56 7.96 2.79 -5.55
C ALA A 56 7.89 1.57 -4.60
N GLN A 57 9.02 0.90 -4.34
CA GLN A 57 9.09 -0.22 -3.40
C GLN A 57 8.73 0.19 -1.97
N ILE A 58 9.19 1.35 -1.49
CA ILE A 58 8.82 1.87 -0.16
C ILE A 58 7.29 2.10 -0.07
N LEU A 59 6.68 2.66 -1.11
CA LEU A 59 5.23 2.86 -1.15
C LEU A 59 4.49 1.53 -1.19
N ASN A 60 4.94 0.57 -2.00
CA ASN A 60 4.36 -0.78 -2.05
C ASN A 60 4.47 -1.52 -0.71
N ALA A 61 5.60 -1.40 0.00
CA ALA A 61 5.77 -1.96 1.33
C ALA A 61 4.79 -1.34 2.35
N ARG A 62 4.53 -0.03 2.25
CA ARG A 62 3.53 0.65 3.08
C ARG A 62 2.11 0.20 2.75
N ALA A 63 1.79 0.06 1.47
CA ALA A 63 0.51 -0.50 1.02
C ALA A 63 0.29 -1.90 1.59
N ALA A 64 1.28 -2.78 1.45
CA ALA A 64 1.22 -4.15 1.98
C ALA A 64 0.98 -4.20 3.50
N LYS A 65 1.67 -3.35 4.28
CA LYS A 65 1.45 -3.24 5.73
C LYS A 65 0.03 -2.79 6.07
N ALA A 66 -0.50 -1.80 5.35
CA ALA A 66 -1.86 -1.31 5.54
C ALA A 66 -2.90 -2.39 5.16
N THR A 67 -2.68 -3.15 4.09
CA THR A 67 -3.51 -4.30 3.72
C THR A 67 -3.49 -5.38 4.81
N ALA A 68 -2.31 -5.72 5.33
CA ALA A 68 -2.18 -6.71 6.40
C ALA A 68 -2.95 -6.26 7.67
N ALA A 69 -2.84 -4.98 8.04
CA ALA A 69 -3.61 -4.42 9.14
C ALA A 69 -5.13 -4.50 8.89
N ALA A 70 -5.59 -4.11 7.69
CA ALA A 70 -7.00 -4.21 7.33
C ALA A 70 -7.52 -5.66 7.40
N ALA A 71 -6.73 -6.63 6.91
CA ALA A 71 -7.08 -8.04 6.94
C ALA A 71 -7.17 -8.58 8.38
N LEU A 72 -6.21 -8.24 9.25
CA LEU A 72 -6.22 -8.66 10.66
C LEU A 72 -7.42 -8.06 11.42
N LEU A 73 -7.69 -6.77 11.22
CA LEU A 73 -8.83 -6.10 11.85
C LEU A 73 -10.16 -6.66 11.33
N GLY A 74 -10.25 -6.94 10.03
CA GLY A 74 -11.43 -7.56 9.42
C GLY A 74 -11.67 -8.97 9.92
N ALA A 75 -10.61 -9.77 10.09
CA ALA A 75 -10.71 -11.10 10.69
C ALA A 75 -11.19 -11.04 12.15
N LEU A 76 -10.66 -10.10 12.94
CA LEU A 76 -11.12 -9.88 14.31
C LEU A 76 -12.60 -9.46 14.35
N ARG A 77 -13.02 -8.59 13.44
CA ARG A 77 -14.41 -8.14 13.33
C ARG A 77 -15.35 -9.30 13.08
N ILE A 78 -15.02 -10.13 12.11
CA ILE A 78 -15.79 -11.33 11.78
C ILE A 78 -15.84 -12.27 13.00
N LEU A 79 -14.73 -12.45 13.70
CA LEU A 79 -14.68 -13.33 14.88
C LEU A 79 -15.58 -12.84 16.03
N LEU A 80 -15.69 -11.51 16.21
CA LEU A 80 -16.61 -10.92 17.19
C LEU A 80 -18.09 -11.18 16.85
N ASP A 81 -18.44 -11.31 15.57
CA ASP A 81 -19.82 -11.64 15.15
C ASP A 81 -20.23 -13.07 15.59
N PHE A 82 -19.25 -13.93 15.93
CA PHE A 82 -19.47 -15.30 16.43
C PHE A 82 -19.40 -15.43 17.96
N LEU A 83 -19.13 -14.34 18.70
CA LEU A 83 -19.22 -14.39 20.16
C LEU A 83 -20.70 -14.40 20.59
N PRO A 84 -21.07 -15.25 21.56
CA PRO A 84 -22.44 -15.36 22.07
C PRO A 84 -22.89 -14.14 22.89
#